data_AF-A0A093Y908-F1
#
_entry.id   AF-A0A093Y908-F1
#
_cell.length_a   1.000
_cell.length_b   1.000
_cell.length_c   1.000
_cell.angle_alpha   90.00
_cell.angle_beta   90.00
_cell.angle_gamma   90.00
#
_symmetry.space_group_name_H-M   'P 1'
#
loop_
_entity.id
_entity.type
_entity.pdbx_description
1 polymer ?
#
loop_
_entity_poly.entity_id
_entity_poly.type
_entity_poly.pdbx_seq_one_letter_code
_entity_poly.pdbx_strand_id
1 'polypeptide(L)'
;MLVIEAGVVNLVMIKLALEALTTPTHPRSGISRDHGVNFEDLKEPTTYHDRNSQANQLRILRFSSRARDSAKMITRYLTEISTAFNPFSPRAKTARLFLSFLPGNARATMKINTKVLPRTSREKSFVHVKFKDGKEMKLDSEQLGIKGVMEELDRHSRILARQEELTGN
;
A
#
# COMPACT_ATOMS: atom_id res chain seq x y z
N MET A 1 -38.00 7.58 -51.47
CA MET A 1 -38.82 6.39 -51.18
C MET A 1 -38.50 5.97 -49.76
N LEU A 2 -39.47 6.19 -48.86
CA LEU A 2 -39.44 5.89 -47.43
C LEU A 2 -39.83 4.41 -47.23
N VAL A 3 -39.15 3.65 -46.37
CA VAL A 3 -39.77 2.62 -45.50
C VAL A 3 -38.93 2.46 -44.22
N ILE A 4 -39.63 2.54 -43.10
CA ILE A 4 -39.23 2.34 -41.70
C ILE A 4 -39.64 0.92 -41.28
N GLU A 5 -38.90 0.25 -40.39
CA GLU A 5 -39.37 -0.65 -39.30
C GLU A 5 -38.12 -1.24 -38.59
N ALA A 6 -37.79 -0.99 -37.31
CA ALA A 6 -38.47 -1.19 -36.02
C ALA A 6 -38.58 -2.66 -35.58
N GLY A 7 -37.64 -3.08 -34.72
CA GLY A 7 -37.94 -3.89 -33.53
C GLY A 7 -37.87 -5.42 -33.64
N VAL A 8 -36.75 -6.00 -33.16
CA VAL A 8 -36.76 -7.21 -32.30
C VAL A 8 -35.53 -7.14 -31.37
N VAL A 9 -35.62 -6.38 -30.28
CA VAL A 9 -34.65 -6.45 -29.17
C VAL A 9 -35.00 -7.71 -28.37
N ASN A 10 -34.17 -8.73 -28.55
CA ASN A 10 -34.45 -10.09 -28.12
C ASN A 10 -34.50 -10.21 -26.58
N LEU A 11 -35.72 -10.49 -26.12
CA LEU A 11 -36.20 -10.70 -24.77
C LEU A 11 -35.67 -12.03 -24.18
N VAL A 12 -34.34 -12.19 -24.11
CA VAL A 12 -33.69 -13.38 -23.52
C VAL A 12 -32.77 -13.03 -22.35
N MET A 13 -32.41 -11.75 -22.17
CA MET A 13 -31.55 -11.29 -21.06
C MET A 13 -32.28 -10.97 -19.74
N ILE A 14 -33.62 -11.01 -19.67
CA ILE A 14 -34.37 -10.64 -18.45
C ILE A 14 -34.81 -11.88 -17.63
N LYS A 15 -34.75 -13.09 -18.19
CA LYS A 15 -35.15 -14.32 -17.48
C LYS A 15 -34.04 -14.99 -16.67
N LEU A 16 -32.82 -14.42 -16.67
CA LEU A 16 -31.68 -14.93 -15.88
C LEU A 16 -31.39 -14.13 -14.59
N ALA A 17 -32.18 -13.09 -14.29
CA ALA A 17 -31.92 -12.17 -13.18
C ALA A 17 -32.95 -12.27 -12.02
N LEU A 18 -33.84 -13.27 -12.02
CA LEU A 18 -34.95 -13.34 -11.06
C LEU A 18 -35.11 -14.71 -10.37
N GLU A 19 -34.01 -15.40 -10.04
CA GLU A 19 -34.07 -16.69 -9.34
C GLU A 19 -32.87 -16.94 -8.38
N ALA A 20 -32.32 -15.87 -7.79
CA ALA A 20 -31.20 -15.97 -6.84
C ALA A 20 -31.48 -15.33 -5.45
N LEU A 21 -32.75 -15.26 -5.06
CA LEU A 21 -33.17 -14.77 -3.74
C LEU A 21 -34.03 -15.81 -3.01
N THR A 22 -33.41 -16.87 -2.52
CA THR A 22 -33.97 -17.73 -1.46
C THR A 22 -32.85 -18.30 -0.60
N THR A 23 -32.72 -17.80 0.62
CA THR A 23 -31.91 -18.36 1.73
C THR A 23 -32.52 -19.67 2.25
N PRO A 24 -31.70 -20.59 2.81
CA PRO A 24 -32.12 -21.16 4.09
C PRO A 24 -30.98 -21.36 5.11
N THR A 25 -31.18 -20.73 6.28
CA THR A 25 -31.10 -21.26 7.65
C THR A 25 -30.11 -22.40 7.98
N HIS A 26 -29.22 -22.13 8.94
CA HIS A 26 -28.34 -23.09 9.61
C HIS A 26 -29.14 -24.15 10.41
N PRO A 27 -28.74 -25.44 10.39
CA PRO A 27 -29.28 -26.42 11.32
C PRO A 27 -28.64 -26.31 12.71
N ARG A 28 -29.48 -26.10 13.73
CA ARG A 28 -29.15 -26.33 15.15
C ARG A 28 -29.10 -27.84 15.39
N SER A 29 -27.93 -28.37 15.75
CA SER A 29 -27.80 -29.76 16.21
C SER A 29 -28.32 -29.88 17.64
N GLY A 30 -29.22 -30.84 17.83
CA GLY A 30 -30.01 -31.03 19.03
C GLY A 30 -29.22 -31.55 20.23
N ILE A 31 -29.70 -31.11 21.39
CA ILE A 31 -29.42 -31.65 22.72
C ILE A 31 -30.30 -32.91 22.87
N SER A 32 -29.69 -34.07 23.06
CA SER A 32 -30.36 -35.28 23.54
C SER A 32 -30.23 -35.39 25.06
N ARG A 33 -31.33 -35.79 25.69
CA ARG A 33 -31.52 -35.92 27.14
C ARG A 33 -30.92 -37.21 27.71
N ASP A 34 -30.73 -37.12 29.04
CA ASP A 34 -30.53 -38.16 30.05
C ASP A 34 -29.18 -38.86 30.06
N HIS A 35 -28.43 -38.68 31.15
CA HIS A 35 -28.23 -39.65 32.24
C HIS A 35 -27.77 -38.88 33.51
N GLY A 36 -28.55 -38.96 34.59
CA GLY A 36 -28.18 -38.72 36.00
C GLY A 36 -27.31 -37.51 36.37
N VAL A 37 -27.93 -36.41 36.80
CA VAL A 37 -27.25 -35.42 37.66
C VAL A 37 -27.17 -35.97 39.08
N ASN A 38 -25.96 -36.28 39.55
CA ASN A 38 -25.71 -36.37 40.98
C ASN A 38 -25.56 -34.93 41.51
N PHE A 39 -26.49 -34.51 42.36
CA PHE A 39 -26.61 -33.13 42.85
C PHE A 39 -25.73 -32.89 44.09
N GLU A 40 -24.53 -33.46 44.10
CA GLU A 40 -23.54 -33.33 45.18
C GLU A 40 -22.13 -33.24 44.58
N ASP A 41 -21.90 -32.20 43.78
CA ASP A 41 -20.54 -31.74 43.47
C ASP A 41 -20.59 -30.24 43.11
N LEU A 42 -21.01 -29.42 44.07
CA LEU A 42 -20.71 -27.99 44.05
C LEU A 42 -19.24 -27.81 44.42
N LYS A 43 -18.35 -27.99 43.44
CA LYS A 43 -16.94 -27.61 43.57
C LYS A 43 -16.61 -26.51 42.56
N GLU A 44 -16.62 -25.29 43.11
CA GLU A 44 -16.05 -24.00 42.69
C GLU A 44 -15.93 -23.64 41.19
N PRO A 45 -16.23 -22.37 40.81
CA PRO A 45 -16.03 -21.90 39.44
C PRO A 45 -14.53 -21.93 39.11
N THR A 46 -14.11 -22.83 38.22
CA THR A 46 -12.78 -22.73 37.63
C THR A 46 -12.76 -21.48 36.76
N THR A 47 -12.22 -20.40 37.34
CA THR A 47 -11.84 -19.19 36.63
C THR A 47 -10.95 -19.59 35.48
N TYR A 48 -11.40 -19.33 34.25
CA TYR A 48 -10.57 -19.45 33.05
C TYR A 48 -9.44 -18.41 33.18
N HIS A 49 -8.32 -18.81 33.78
CA HIS A 49 -7.11 -18.00 33.78
C HIS A 49 -6.51 -18.05 32.38
N ASP A 50 -6.90 -17.08 31.55
CA ASP A 50 -6.20 -16.76 30.32
C ASP A 50 -4.78 -16.24 30.67
N ARG A 51 -3.85 -17.19 30.86
CA ARG A 51 -2.43 -16.90 31.04
C ARG A 51 -1.74 -16.44 29.75
N ASN A 52 -2.47 -16.31 28.63
CA ASN A 52 -1.92 -15.90 27.34
C ASN A 52 -2.25 -14.46 26.93
N SER A 53 -3.04 -13.72 27.71
CA SER A 53 -3.39 -12.34 27.38
C SER A 53 -2.18 -11.40 27.34
N GLN A 54 -1.20 -11.54 28.25
CA GLN A 54 -0.02 -10.67 28.25
C GLN A 54 1.07 -11.09 27.24
N ALA A 55 1.26 -12.39 27.02
CA ALA A 55 2.24 -12.88 26.04
C ALA A 55 1.83 -12.56 24.59
N ASN A 56 0.52 -12.52 24.32
CA ASN A 56 0.00 -12.12 23.01
C ASN A 56 0.00 -10.58 22.84
N GLN A 57 -0.21 -9.82 23.91
CA GLN A 57 -0.01 -8.36 23.91
C GLN A 57 1.46 -7.96 23.67
N LEU A 58 2.42 -8.72 24.22
CA LEU A 58 3.86 -8.46 24.05
C LEU A 58 4.43 -8.93 22.70
N ARG A 59 3.72 -9.77 21.95
CA ARG A 59 4.10 -10.20 20.58
C ARG A 59 3.64 -9.21 19.51
N ILE A 60 2.51 -8.52 19.73
CA ILE A 60 1.95 -7.52 18.81
C ILE A 60 2.72 -6.19 18.88
N LEU A 61 3.39 -5.88 20.00
CA LEU A 61 4.12 -4.63 20.20
C LEU A 61 5.60 -4.67 19.78
N ARG A 62 6.12 -5.81 19.30
CA ARG A 62 7.54 -5.93 18.86
C ARG A 62 7.74 -6.03 17.34
N PHE A 63 6.72 -5.74 16.54
CA PHE A 63 6.86 -5.66 15.08
C PHE A 63 6.99 -4.23 14.52
N SER A 64 6.79 -3.18 15.34
CA SER A 64 6.78 -1.80 14.83
C SER A 64 8.01 -0.95 15.17
N SER A 65 8.90 -1.40 16.06
CA SER A 65 10.04 -0.57 16.50
C SER A 65 11.32 -0.76 15.70
N ARG A 66 11.44 -1.84 14.89
CA ARG A 66 12.63 -2.08 14.05
C ARG A 66 12.47 -1.64 12.59
N ALA A 67 11.29 -1.15 12.21
CA ALA A 67 10.96 -0.76 10.83
C ALA A 67 11.24 0.71 10.47
N ARG A 68 11.77 1.53 11.41
CA ARG A 68 11.93 2.98 11.20
C ARG A 68 13.34 3.45 10.87
N ASP A 69 14.33 2.56 10.91
CA ASP A 69 15.66 2.82 10.36
C ASP A 69 15.84 2.14 8.99
N SER A 70 14.78 2.16 8.17
CA SER A 70 14.92 1.87 6.75
C SER A 70 15.83 2.96 6.17
N ALA A 71 17.11 2.63 5.95
CA ALA A 71 18.10 3.37 5.17
C ALA A 71 17.58 4.72 4.66
N LYS A 72 17.60 5.71 5.54
CA LYS A 72 16.86 6.96 5.32
C LYS A 72 17.59 7.73 4.23
N MET A 73 17.04 7.64 3.01
CA MET A 73 17.47 8.42 1.85
C MET A 73 17.69 9.89 2.26
N ILE A 74 18.80 10.47 1.82
CA ILE A 74 19.17 11.84 2.16
C ILE A 74 18.30 12.81 1.34
N THR A 75 17.24 13.31 1.98
CA THR A 75 16.24 14.18 1.34
C THR A 75 16.48 15.67 1.56
N ARG A 76 17.43 16.05 2.44
CA ARG A 76 17.68 17.45 2.84
C ARG A 76 18.20 18.35 1.71
N TYR A 77 18.77 17.75 0.67
CA TYR A 77 19.32 18.45 -0.50
C TYR A 77 18.38 18.51 -1.69
N LEU A 78 17.20 17.89 -1.58
CA LEU A 78 16.21 17.87 -2.65
C LEU A 78 15.33 19.11 -2.57
N THR A 79 15.02 19.72 -3.71
CA THR A 79 14.18 20.92 -3.81
C THR A 79 12.85 20.61 -4.49
N GLU A 80 12.89 19.79 -5.54
CA GLU A 80 11.71 19.41 -6.31
C GLU A 80 11.81 17.95 -6.75
N ILE A 81 10.68 17.26 -6.70
CA ILE A 81 10.49 15.90 -7.19
C ILE A 81 9.33 15.93 -8.17
N SER A 82 9.57 15.47 -9.39
CA SER A 82 8.55 15.27 -10.42
C SER A 82 8.58 13.82 -10.86
N THR A 83 7.47 13.11 -10.67
CA THR A 83 7.32 11.70 -11.05
C THR A 83 6.14 11.54 -11.99
N ALA A 84 6.28 10.68 -12.99
CA ALA A 84 5.14 10.22 -13.78
C ALA A 84 5.18 8.70 -13.88
N PHE A 85 4.05 8.05 -13.63
CA PHE A 85 3.98 6.60 -13.71
C PHE A 85 2.55 6.09 -13.92
N ASN A 86 2.44 4.92 -14.55
CA ASN A 86 1.18 4.18 -14.67
C ASN A 86 1.06 3.15 -13.51
N PRO A 87 0.10 3.28 -12.59
CA PRO A 87 -0.01 2.39 -11.43
C PRO A 87 -0.38 0.94 -11.80
N PHE A 88 -0.87 0.72 -13.02
CA PHE A 88 -1.22 -0.61 -13.54
C PHE A 88 -0.05 -1.29 -14.25
N SER A 89 1.01 -0.55 -14.60
CA SER A 89 2.21 -1.14 -15.19
C SER A 89 3.11 -1.74 -14.09
N PRO A 90 3.57 -2.99 -14.19
CA PRO A 90 4.50 -3.55 -13.19
C PRO A 90 5.84 -2.81 -13.16
N ARG A 91 6.25 -2.21 -14.30
CA ARG A 91 7.51 -1.45 -14.42
C ARG A 91 7.50 -0.14 -13.63
N ALA A 92 6.32 0.39 -13.31
CA ALA A 92 6.14 1.59 -12.49
C ALA A 92 6.28 1.32 -10.97
N LYS A 93 6.67 0.11 -10.54
CA LYS A 93 6.83 -0.24 -9.12
C LYS A 93 7.88 0.64 -8.45
N THR A 94 9.01 0.90 -9.11
CA THR A 94 10.10 1.71 -8.56
C THR A 94 9.64 3.13 -8.23
N ALA A 95 8.93 3.81 -9.15
CA ALA A 95 8.44 5.16 -8.91
C ALA A 95 7.48 5.25 -7.70
N ARG A 96 6.60 4.26 -7.54
CA ARG A 96 5.69 4.18 -6.40
C ARG A 96 6.41 3.98 -5.08
N LEU A 97 7.35 3.03 -5.07
CA LEU A 97 8.16 2.77 -3.88
C LEU A 97 8.97 4.00 -3.50
N PHE A 98 9.61 4.66 -4.47
CA PHE A 98 10.37 5.89 -4.23
C PHE A 98 9.56 6.96 -3.50
N LEU A 99 8.31 7.21 -3.92
CA LEU A 99 7.44 8.17 -3.24
C LEU A 99 7.12 7.76 -1.79
N SER A 100 7.06 6.46 -1.48
CA SER A 100 6.82 5.98 -0.11
C SER A 100 8.03 6.15 0.83
N PHE A 101 9.24 6.35 0.28
CA PHE A 101 10.45 6.61 1.05
C PHE A 101 10.66 8.09 1.37
N LEU A 102 9.82 8.98 0.85
CA LEU A 102 9.86 10.38 1.23
C LEU A 102 9.44 10.54 2.70
N PRO A 103 10.09 11.44 3.45
CA PRO A 103 9.71 11.66 4.84
C PRO A 103 8.30 12.26 4.92
N GLY A 104 7.59 12.03 6.03
CA GLY A 104 6.23 12.51 6.20
C GLY A 104 6.07 14.04 6.07
N ASN A 105 7.14 14.81 6.32
CA ASN A 105 7.17 16.26 6.16
C ASN A 105 7.62 16.74 4.77
N ALA A 106 7.84 15.86 3.80
CA ALA A 106 8.40 16.23 2.49
C ALA A 106 7.57 17.28 1.75
N ARG A 107 6.25 17.22 1.83
CA ARG A 107 5.37 18.22 1.17
C ARG A 107 5.53 19.64 1.74
N ALA A 108 6.05 19.79 2.94
CA ALA A 108 6.32 21.09 3.55
C ALA A 108 7.70 21.65 3.15
N THR A 109 8.68 20.78 2.84
CA THR A 109 10.07 21.18 2.58
C THR A 109 10.44 21.21 1.10
N MET A 110 9.75 20.46 0.25
CA MET A 110 10.04 20.33 -1.18
C MET A 110 8.77 20.27 -2.03
N LYS A 111 8.89 20.64 -3.31
CA LYS A 111 7.79 20.54 -4.27
C LYS A 111 7.68 19.10 -4.78
N ILE A 112 6.49 18.51 -4.69
CA ILE A 112 6.25 17.13 -5.16
C ILE A 112 5.13 17.15 -6.22
N ASN A 113 5.52 16.88 -7.47
CA ASN A 113 4.61 16.69 -8.59
C ASN A 113 4.51 15.18 -8.92
N THR A 114 3.28 14.68 -8.97
CA THR A 114 2.99 13.28 -9.31
C THR A 114 1.95 13.24 -10.42
N LYS A 115 2.37 12.82 -11.62
CA LYS A 115 1.48 12.59 -12.75
C LYS A 115 1.14 11.10 -12.84
N VAL A 116 -0.10 10.76 -12.48
CA VAL A 116 -0.61 9.40 -12.62
C VAL A 116 -1.13 9.21 -14.05
N LEU A 117 -0.54 8.27 -14.77
CA LEU A 117 -0.90 7.97 -16.15
C LEU A 117 -2.08 6.98 -16.21
N PRO A 118 -2.98 7.09 -17.22
CA PRO A 118 -4.10 6.17 -17.37
C PRO A 118 -3.62 4.76 -17.71
N ARG A 119 -4.46 3.76 -17.45
CA ARG A 119 -4.14 2.33 -17.66
C ARG A 119 -3.70 2.00 -19.08
N THR A 120 -4.25 2.69 -20.08
CA THR A 120 -3.95 2.51 -21.51
C THR A 120 -2.61 3.12 -21.93
N SER A 121 -2.04 4.03 -21.13
CA SER A 121 -0.79 4.69 -21.46
C SER A 121 0.40 3.75 -21.36
N ARG A 122 1.22 3.76 -22.41
CA ARG A 122 2.51 3.06 -22.52
C ARG A 122 3.70 4.01 -22.32
N GLU A 123 3.45 5.23 -21.84
CA GLU A 123 4.52 6.17 -21.52
C GLU A 123 5.44 5.62 -20.43
N LYS A 124 6.74 5.87 -20.58
CA LYS A 124 7.74 5.40 -19.63
C LYS A 124 7.60 6.08 -18.28
N SER A 125 7.75 5.29 -17.23
CA SER A 125 7.72 5.83 -15.87
C SER A 125 9.08 6.43 -15.49
N PHE A 126 9.09 7.64 -14.92
CA PHE A 126 10.33 8.32 -14.54
C PHE A 126 10.25 8.97 -13.16
N VAL A 127 11.43 9.14 -12.57
CA VAL A 127 11.67 9.94 -11.36
C VAL A 127 12.62 11.07 -11.73
N HIS A 128 12.15 12.30 -11.63
CA HIS A 128 12.94 13.51 -11.86
C HIS A 128 13.12 14.23 -10.53
N VAL A 129 14.36 14.55 -10.19
CA VAL A 129 14.71 15.20 -8.93
C VAL A 129 15.59 16.40 -9.20
N LYS A 130 15.31 17.52 -8.52
CA LYS A 130 16.14 18.72 -8.49
C LYS A 130 16.79 18.87 -7.12
N PHE A 131 18.03 19.33 -7.13
CA PHE A 131 18.84 19.51 -5.93
C PHE A 131 19.02 21.00 -5.61
N LYS A 132 19.51 21.29 -4.41
CA LYS A 132 19.78 22.66 -3.94
C LYS A 132 20.89 23.37 -4.69
N ASP A 133 21.82 22.63 -5.28
CA ASP A 133 22.89 23.16 -6.15
C ASP A 133 22.39 23.51 -7.57
N GLY A 134 21.10 23.31 -7.85
CA GLY A 134 20.51 23.52 -9.17
C GLY A 134 20.66 22.33 -10.12
N LYS A 135 21.31 21.24 -9.71
CA LYS A 135 21.44 20.04 -10.54
C LYS A 135 20.09 19.33 -10.66
N GLU A 136 19.82 18.84 -11.88
CA GLU A 136 18.65 18.03 -12.18
C GLU A 136 19.07 16.60 -12.54
N MET A 137 18.35 15.61 -12.01
CA MET A 137 18.61 14.19 -12.25
C MET A 137 17.32 13.48 -12.67
N LYS A 138 17.28 13.02 -13.93
CA LYS A 138 16.17 12.25 -14.47
C LYS A 138 16.54 10.77 -14.55
N LEU A 139 15.86 9.96 -13.76
CA LEU A 139 16.08 8.53 -13.62
C LEU A 139 14.92 7.76 -14.26
N ASP A 140 15.24 6.81 -15.14
CA ASP A 140 14.26 5.89 -15.72
C ASP A 140 13.92 4.82 -14.68
N SER A 141 12.67 4.83 -14.22
CA SER A 141 12.20 3.91 -13.17
C SER A 141 11.90 2.50 -13.69
N GLU A 142 11.91 2.30 -15.01
CA GLU A 142 11.75 0.98 -15.63
C GLU A 142 13.07 0.22 -15.74
N GLN A 143 14.19 0.94 -15.87
CA GLN A 143 15.53 0.36 -15.97
C GLN A 143 16.19 0.24 -14.60
N LEU A 144 16.05 1.27 -13.76
CA LEU A 144 16.65 1.30 -12.43
C LEU A 144 15.69 0.72 -11.39
N GLY A 145 16.20 -0.20 -10.58
CA GLY A 145 15.52 -0.65 -9.37
C GLY A 145 15.50 0.43 -8.29
N ILE A 146 14.65 0.25 -7.27
CA ILE A 146 14.54 1.21 -6.15
C ILE A 146 15.87 1.48 -5.44
N LYS A 147 16.71 0.45 -5.27
CA LYS A 147 18.05 0.60 -4.67
C LYS A 147 18.94 1.51 -5.52
N GLY A 148 18.99 1.30 -6.84
CA GLY A 148 19.80 2.12 -7.74
C GLY A 148 19.32 3.58 -7.78
N VAL A 149 18.00 3.82 -7.76
CA VAL A 149 17.44 5.17 -7.64
C VAL A 149 17.89 5.84 -6.34
N MET A 150 17.80 5.15 -5.21
CA MET A 150 18.24 5.70 -3.92
C MET A 150 19.75 5.96 -3.88
N GLU A 151 20.55 5.02 -4.37
CA GLU A 151 22.02 5.12 -4.36
C GLU A 151 22.51 6.32 -5.16
N GLU A 152 21.94 6.60 -6.34
CA GLU A 152 22.32 7.78 -7.14
C GLU A 152 21.95 9.10 -6.45
N LEU A 153 20.76 9.17 -5.83
CA LEU A 153 20.32 10.34 -5.08
C LEU A 153 21.18 10.57 -3.83
N ASP A 154 21.49 9.51 -3.08
CA ASP A 154 22.33 9.56 -1.89
C ASP A 154 23.77 9.88 -2.24
N ARG A 155 24.30 9.34 -3.34
CA ARG A 155 25.66 9.63 -3.82
C ARG A 155 25.83 11.13 -4.05
N HIS A 156 24.90 11.74 -4.78
CA HIS A 156 24.97 13.17 -5.05
C HIS A 156 24.76 14.00 -3.77
N SER A 157 23.80 13.60 -2.92
CA SER A 157 23.55 14.23 -1.63
C SER A 157 24.76 14.22 -0.69
N ARG A 158 25.54 13.12 -0.66
CA ARG A 158 26.79 13.03 0.13
C ARG A 158 27.91 13.90 -0.42
N ILE A 159 27.95 14.11 -1.74
CA ILE A 159 28.89 15.06 -2.35
C ILE A 159 28.53 16.49 -1.90
N LEU A 160 27.25 16.85 -1.93
CA LEU A 160 26.78 18.15 -1.46
C LEU A 160 27.04 18.35 0.03
N ALA A 161 26.84 17.30 0.85
CA ALA A 161 27.18 17.34 2.27
C ALA A 161 28.65 17.66 2.53
N ARG A 162 29.56 16.96 1.85
CA ARG A 162 31.00 17.23 1.97
C ARG A 162 31.36 18.62 1.46
N GLN A 163 30.70 19.07 0.39
CA GLN A 163 30.94 20.42 -0.14
C GLN A 163 30.52 21.49 0.88
N GLU A 164 29.35 21.33 1.49
CA GLU A 164 28.82 22.23 2.53
C GLU A 164 29.77 22.28 3.75
N GLU A 165 30.23 21.13 4.22
CA GLU A 165 31.22 21.00 5.31
C GLU A 165 32.55 21.71 4.97
N LEU A 166 33.06 21.57 3.75
CA LEU A 166 34.31 22.22 3.32
C LEU A 166 34.16 23.73 3.15
N THR A 167 32.97 24.21 2.78
CA THR A 167 32.70 25.64 2.63
C THR A 167 32.41 26.36 3.94
N GLY A 168 32.30 25.64 5.06
CA GLY A 168 32.32 26.21 6.40
C GLY A 168 31.15 27.13 6.75
N ASN A 169 29.92 26.75 6.34
CA ASN A 169 28.68 27.36 6.82
C ASN A 169 27.98 26.45 7.82
#